data_AF-A0A2V8T9H1-F1
#
_entry.id   AF-A0A2V8T9H1-F1
#
_cell.length_a   1.000
_cell.length_b   1.000
_cell.length_c   1.000
_cell.angle_alpha   90.00
_cell.angle_beta   90.00
_cell.angle_gamma   90.00
#
_symmetry.space_group_name_H-M   'P 1'
#
loop_
_entity.id
_entity.type
_entity.pdbx_description
1 polymer ?
#
loop_
_entity_poly.entity_id
_entity_poly.type
_entity_poly.pdbx_seq_one_letter_code
_entity_poly.pdbx_strand_id
1 'polypeptide(L)'
;MIRRLASKDGPLRHKLALHLGLSAACALLVTLSSFKLVSRPAAADRESTTRRIQRPWTEDRGNGFRSLFQQEHALRLADAIFPAATKTDPEPGIEDDPEGRSDWFTFQRAYPGNVIPPNARLKAWESQPEFELNSVVPQAALMWRPIGPSPTVSTWSYAWGPTSGRVNSIAVSPANSRLVIVGSSTGGIWRSTDGGDSFVPVSDDQVDLAVGSLAFSRSNPLIVYAGMGDTKVGYLGSGVLKSTDEGRTWARVSNSSLPSPGTISKLEIDSTNPNRVLVAQYSKVSIDKITSSGVFVSIDGGVNWARALAGAARDVVIDPGNAHTIYAGLSRIEKDSDPPFGLYRSTNDGTTWSNLFSAQYELSKRRDIRVAISTGTPHAVYAYFGGLIGDRADAHLRVSTDGGDTWAECSLAGVDTAQLGYNTYLEPDPRDPLTIYLGSRDVYRSSDGGASWANLTRNFYDGGSGFQYSPGGSNAHADQHA
;
A
#
# COMPACT_ATOMS: atom_id res chain seq x y z
N MET A 1 6.68 7.19 59.99
CA MET A 1 7.40 7.14 61.28
C MET A 1 8.83 7.61 61.02
N ILE A 2 9.17 8.86 61.32
CA ILE A 2 10.50 9.42 61.67
C ILE A 2 10.33 10.95 61.85
N ARG A 3 11.18 11.52 62.70
CA ARG A 3 10.97 12.62 63.66
C ARG A 3 10.93 14.05 63.11
N ARG A 4 10.26 14.88 63.92
CA ARG A 4 10.24 16.36 63.99
C ARG A 4 11.58 16.99 64.37
N LEU A 5 11.75 18.25 63.95
CA LEU A 5 12.25 19.42 64.71
C LEU A 5 11.45 20.63 64.13
N ALA A 6 10.43 21.21 64.79
CA ALA A 6 10.45 22.30 65.77
C ALA A 6 11.34 23.50 65.33
N SER A 7 10.93 24.76 65.26
CA SER A 7 9.98 25.51 66.12
C SER A 7 9.60 26.92 65.56
N LYS A 8 8.38 27.39 65.90
CA LYS A 8 7.99 28.75 66.41
C LYS A 8 8.27 30.02 65.56
N ASP A 9 7.43 31.04 65.40
CA ASP A 9 6.24 31.60 66.08
C ASP A 9 5.38 32.45 65.07
N GLY A 10 4.06 32.62 65.31
CA GLY A 10 3.16 33.53 64.55
C GLY A 10 3.05 34.94 65.17
N PRO A 11 1.91 35.69 65.12
CA PRO A 11 0.78 35.78 64.17
C PRO A 11 0.32 37.27 63.92
N LEU A 12 -0.92 37.46 63.39
CA LEU A 12 -1.83 38.65 63.37
C LEU A 12 -1.97 39.37 62.01
N ARG A 13 -3.08 39.22 61.24
CA ARG A 13 -4.48 39.73 61.39
C ARG A 13 -4.66 41.24 61.18
N HIS A 14 -5.37 41.63 60.10
CA HIS A 14 -6.59 42.48 60.06
C HIS A 14 -6.87 42.90 58.60
N LYS A 15 -8.00 42.54 57.96
CA LYS A 15 -9.41 43.04 58.00
C LYS A 15 -9.72 43.72 56.66
N LEU A 16 -10.70 43.20 55.89
CA LEU A 16 -12.04 43.78 55.61
C LEU A 16 -11.98 45.12 54.83
N ALA A 17 -12.81 45.47 53.85
CA ALA A 17 -14.07 44.99 53.26
C ALA A 17 -14.33 45.92 52.04
N LEU A 18 -14.78 45.44 50.87
CA LEU A 18 -16.18 45.25 50.43
C LEU A 18 -16.88 46.53 49.87
N HIS A 19 -17.58 46.31 48.74
CA HIS A 19 -18.68 47.04 48.08
C HIS A 19 -18.34 47.78 46.76
N LEU A 20 -18.83 47.31 45.60
CA LEU A 20 -20.21 47.24 45.03
C LEU A 20 -20.70 48.59 44.48
N GLY A 21 -21.04 48.63 43.19
CA GLY A 21 -21.76 49.75 42.56
C GLY A 21 -21.99 49.52 41.05
N LEU A 22 -23.26 49.38 40.67
CA LEU A 22 -23.80 49.12 39.34
C LEU A 22 -24.26 50.42 38.63
N SER A 23 -24.55 50.31 37.33
CA SER A 23 -25.37 51.21 36.46
C SER A 23 -24.64 52.37 35.75
N ALA A 24 -25.07 52.94 34.62
CA ALA A 24 -25.85 52.53 33.44
C ALA A 24 -25.84 53.75 32.46
N ALA A 25 -25.79 53.48 31.16
CA ALA A 25 -26.37 54.26 30.02
C ALA A 25 -25.78 55.61 29.51
N CYS A 26 -25.92 55.76 28.18
CA CYS A 26 -25.80 56.96 27.29
C CYS A 26 -24.37 57.37 26.88
N ALA A 27 -24.01 57.68 25.63
CA ALA A 27 -24.77 57.95 24.40
C ALA A 27 -23.90 57.75 23.14
N LEU A 28 -24.60 57.59 22.00
CA LEU A 28 -24.12 57.60 20.62
C LEU A 28 -23.26 58.83 20.27
N LEU A 29 -22.16 58.64 19.54
CA LEU A 29 -21.71 59.59 18.51
C LEU A 29 -20.82 58.88 17.47
N VAL A 30 -21.28 58.98 16.23
CA VAL A 30 -20.67 58.50 14.99
C VAL A 30 -19.48 59.37 14.63
N THR A 31 -18.34 58.76 14.31
CA THR A 31 -17.38 59.32 13.35
C THR A 31 -16.76 58.19 12.53
N LEU A 32 -17.00 58.27 11.22
CA LEU A 32 -16.31 57.49 10.19
C LEU A 32 -14.80 57.78 10.25
N SER A 33 -14.00 56.73 10.18
CA SER A 33 -12.62 56.82 9.70
C SER A 33 -12.43 55.80 8.59
N SER A 34 -12.58 56.32 7.38
CA SER A 34 -12.35 55.71 6.09
C SER A 34 -10.89 55.27 5.96
N PHE A 35 -10.63 53.97 5.78
CA PHE A 35 -9.38 53.54 5.14
C PHE A 35 -9.61 53.50 3.63
N LYS A 36 -8.91 54.41 2.95
CA LYS A 36 -8.95 54.64 1.51
C LYS A 36 -8.56 53.38 0.74
N LEU A 37 -9.45 52.94 -0.15
CA LEU A 37 -9.06 52.27 -1.39
C LEU A 37 -8.16 53.24 -2.17
N VAL A 38 -6.91 52.85 -2.39
CA VAL A 38 -6.09 53.45 -3.45
C VAL A 38 -6.29 52.60 -4.70
N SER A 39 -6.97 53.19 -5.68
CA SER A 39 -7.09 52.68 -7.04
C SER A 39 -5.71 52.52 -7.69
N ARG A 40 -5.42 51.34 -8.24
CA ARG A 40 -4.31 51.14 -9.19
C ARG A 40 -4.63 51.84 -10.51
N PRO A 41 -3.72 52.65 -11.08
CA PRO A 41 -3.85 53.12 -12.45
C PRO A 41 -3.46 52.02 -13.44
N ALA A 42 -4.03 52.13 -14.64
CA ALA A 42 -3.80 51.26 -15.78
C ALA A 42 -2.36 51.34 -16.32
N ALA A 43 -1.90 50.19 -16.83
CA ALA A 43 -0.86 49.95 -17.84
C ALA A 43 0.23 51.02 -18.07
N ALA A 44 1.47 50.68 -17.67
CA ALA A 44 2.69 50.93 -18.45
C ALA A 44 3.85 50.06 -17.92
N ASP A 45 4.58 49.45 -18.86
CA ASP A 45 5.94 48.89 -18.80
C ASP A 45 6.25 47.69 -17.88
N ARG A 46 6.22 46.49 -18.51
CA ARG A 46 6.94 45.30 -18.05
C ARG A 46 8.44 45.50 -18.29
N GLU A 47 9.18 45.92 -17.27
CA GLU A 47 10.63 45.68 -17.21
C GLU A 47 10.93 44.27 -16.68
N SER A 48 11.70 43.53 -17.47
CA SER A 48 12.18 42.18 -17.21
C SER A 48 13.18 42.16 -16.05
N THR A 49 12.73 41.74 -14.87
CA THR A 49 13.63 41.36 -13.78
C THR A 49 14.00 39.89 -13.88
N THR A 50 14.81 39.56 -14.89
CA THR A 50 15.50 38.27 -15.00
C THR A 50 16.63 38.25 -13.96
N ARG A 51 16.34 37.93 -12.68
CA ARG A 51 17.40 37.57 -11.72
C ARG A 51 17.91 36.17 -12.07
N ARG A 52 18.91 36.14 -12.93
CA ARG A 52 19.75 34.99 -13.24
C ARG A 52 20.49 34.59 -11.96
N ILE A 53 20.16 33.44 -11.38
CA ILE A 53 21.01 32.82 -10.35
C ILE A 53 22.26 32.30 -11.08
N GLN A 54 23.35 33.08 -11.04
CA GLN A 54 24.66 32.58 -11.44
C GLN A 54 25.11 31.52 -10.43
N ARG A 55 25.21 30.26 -10.89
CA ARG A 55 25.88 29.20 -10.15
C ARG A 55 27.40 29.44 -10.23
N PRO A 56 28.15 29.46 -9.11
CA PRO A 56 29.58 29.24 -9.15
C PRO A 56 29.81 27.75 -9.48
N TRP A 57 30.51 27.50 -10.58
CA TRP A 57 31.11 26.21 -10.85
C TRP A 57 32.21 25.94 -9.82
N THR A 58 32.00 24.98 -8.93
CA THR A 58 33.07 24.25 -8.25
C THR A 58 32.69 22.79 -8.22
N GLU A 59 33.54 21.97 -8.85
CA GLU A 59 33.53 20.53 -8.77
C GLU A 59 33.61 20.10 -7.31
N ASP A 60 32.57 19.44 -6.80
CA ASP A 60 32.78 18.36 -5.83
C ASP A 60 31.65 17.33 -5.90
N ARG A 61 32.03 16.06 -5.74
CA ARG A 61 31.17 14.90 -5.93
C ARG A 61 30.29 14.68 -4.71
N GLY A 62 29.03 14.30 -4.91
CA GLY A 62 28.25 13.57 -3.91
C GLY A 62 26.77 13.93 -3.83
N ASN A 63 25.92 12.96 -4.21
CA ASN A 63 24.53 12.79 -3.79
C ASN A 63 23.55 13.96 -4.04
N GLY A 64 22.94 13.98 -5.23
CA GLY A 64 21.71 14.71 -5.53
C GLY A 64 20.70 13.78 -6.19
N PHE A 65 19.45 13.82 -5.72
CA PHE A 65 18.32 12.99 -6.14
C PHE A 65 18.18 12.94 -7.67
N ARG A 66 18.22 11.74 -8.26
CA ARG A 66 17.80 11.52 -9.65
C ARG A 66 16.34 11.09 -9.67
N SER A 67 15.54 11.84 -10.42
CA SER A 67 14.15 11.57 -10.77
C SER A 67 13.96 10.15 -11.31
N LEU A 68 12.89 9.49 -10.86
CA LEU A 68 12.56 8.06 -11.06
C LEU A 68 11.86 7.75 -12.40
N PHE A 69 11.85 8.67 -13.37
CA PHE A 69 11.06 8.54 -14.61
C PHE A 69 11.86 8.66 -15.91
N GLN A 70 13.03 8.03 -16.01
CA GLN A 70 13.71 7.92 -17.30
C GLN A 70 14.50 6.63 -17.43
N GLN A 71 13.86 5.62 -17.99
CA GLN A 71 14.53 4.58 -18.78
C GLN A 71 13.56 4.12 -19.88
N GLU A 72 13.61 4.78 -21.04
CA GLU A 72 13.10 4.19 -22.27
C GLU A 72 14.22 4.10 -23.30
N HIS A 73 14.41 2.88 -23.80
CA HIS A 73 15.23 2.58 -24.97
C HIS A 73 14.49 3.06 -26.22
N ALA A 74 15.03 4.07 -26.89
CA ALA A 74 14.51 4.54 -28.18
C ALA A 74 14.74 3.49 -29.28
N LEU A 75 13.65 2.86 -29.75
CA LEU A 75 13.63 2.20 -31.06
C LEU A 75 13.36 3.26 -32.13
N ARG A 76 14.39 3.57 -32.91
CA ARG A 76 14.29 4.33 -34.15
C ARG A 76 13.49 3.50 -35.16
N LEU A 77 12.43 4.06 -35.73
CA LEU A 77 12.02 3.83 -37.13
C LEU A 77 10.81 4.72 -37.49
N ALA A 78 10.88 5.24 -38.73
CA ALA A 78 9.84 5.95 -39.48
C ALA A 78 9.75 7.48 -39.37
N ASP A 79 10.82 8.17 -39.77
CA ASP A 79 10.69 9.41 -40.53
C ASP A 79 10.56 9.06 -42.02
N ALA A 80 9.35 9.08 -42.56
CA ALA A 80 9.13 9.38 -43.98
C ALA A 80 7.63 9.60 -44.24
N ILE A 81 7.35 10.63 -45.05
CA ILE A 81 6.06 10.97 -45.67
C ILE A 81 5.20 11.93 -44.84
N PHE A 82 5.58 13.21 -44.78
CA PHE A 82 4.67 14.36 -45.03
C PHE A 82 5.51 15.60 -45.43
N PRO A 83 5.09 16.43 -46.42
CA PRO A 83 5.85 17.60 -46.87
C PRO A 83 5.85 18.70 -45.81
N ALA A 84 6.99 19.40 -45.70
CA ALA A 84 7.24 20.46 -44.73
C ALA A 84 6.21 21.60 -44.81
N ALA A 85 5.39 21.75 -43.77
CA ALA A 85 4.69 23.00 -43.50
C ALA A 85 5.72 24.05 -43.08
N THR A 86 5.62 25.23 -43.69
CA THR A 86 6.47 26.40 -43.48
C THR A 86 6.56 26.74 -41.98
N LYS A 87 7.79 26.80 -41.45
CA LYS A 87 8.09 27.26 -40.08
C LYS A 87 7.53 28.67 -39.88
N THR A 88 6.42 28.77 -39.16
CA THR A 88 6.11 29.96 -38.37
C THR A 88 7.19 30.11 -37.29
N ASP A 89 7.57 31.34 -36.95
CA ASP A 89 8.57 31.64 -35.93
C ASP A 89 8.37 30.75 -34.69
N PRO A 90 9.45 30.15 -34.14
CA PRO A 90 9.29 29.29 -32.99
C PRO A 90 8.76 30.15 -31.84
N GLU A 91 7.58 29.81 -31.33
CA GLU A 91 7.18 30.28 -30.01
C GLU A 91 8.35 30.01 -29.06
N PRO A 92 8.70 30.96 -28.16
CA PRO A 92 9.78 30.73 -27.21
C PRO A 92 9.46 29.43 -26.48
N GLY A 93 10.25 28.40 -26.79
CA GLY A 93 10.00 27.06 -26.28
C GLY A 93 9.93 27.17 -24.76
N ILE A 94 8.79 26.78 -24.20
CA ILE A 94 8.75 26.45 -22.77
C ILE A 94 9.77 25.32 -22.65
N GLU A 95 10.97 25.64 -22.18
CA GLU A 95 11.98 24.65 -21.87
C GLU A 95 11.31 23.69 -20.89
N ASP A 96 11.06 22.48 -21.36
CA ASP A 96 10.45 21.47 -20.53
C ASP A 96 11.49 21.17 -19.45
N ASP A 97 11.23 21.65 -18.23
CA ASP A 97 12.03 21.38 -17.04
C ASP A 97 11.24 20.50 -16.06
N PRO A 98 11.04 19.20 -16.38
CA PRO A 98 10.38 18.25 -15.48
C PRO A 98 11.04 18.20 -14.10
N GLU A 99 12.37 18.29 -14.04
CA GLU A 99 13.16 18.29 -12.82
C GLU A 99 12.84 19.52 -11.97
N GLY A 100 12.90 20.73 -12.53
CA GLY A 100 12.57 21.96 -11.82
C GLY A 100 11.12 22.02 -11.37
N ARG A 101 10.17 21.45 -12.14
CA ARG A 101 8.78 21.28 -11.68
C ARG A 101 8.68 20.31 -10.50
N SER A 102 9.36 19.16 -10.58
CA SER A 102 9.41 18.18 -9.49
C SER A 102 10.04 18.78 -8.22
N ASP A 103 11.13 19.52 -8.36
CA ASP A 103 11.83 20.20 -7.27
C ASP A 103 10.97 21.28 -6.65
N TRP A 104 10.28 22.10 -7.46
CA TRP A 104 9.34 23.11 -6.99
C TRP A 104 8.17 22.48 -6.22
N PHE A 105 7.57 21.42 -6.77
CA PHE A 105 6.51 20.67 -6.10
C PHE A 105 6.99 20.07 -4.76
N THR A 106 8.20 19.54 -4.72
CA THR A 106 8.77 18.95 -3.51
C THR A 106 9.06 20.03 -2.47
N PHE A 107 9.68 21.14 -2.88
CA PHE A 107 10.01 22.27 -2.02
C PHE A 107 8.78 22.82 -1.29
N GLN A 108 7.66 23.00 -1.99
CA GLN A 108 6.41 23.47 -1.38
C GLN A 108 5.91 22.58 -0.23
N ARG A 109 6.19 21.28 -0.28
CA ARG A 109 5.72 20.31 0.73
C ARG A 109 6.76 20.03 1.81
N ALA A 110 8.03 20.31 1.52
CA ALA A 110 9.17 20.04 2.38
C ALA A 110 9.62 21.28 3.18
N TYR A 111 9.23 22.49 2.76
CA TYR A 111 9.56 23.74 3.46
C TYR A 111 8.88 23.81 4.85
N PRO A 112 9.56 24.33 5.90
CA PRO A 112 10.95 24.80 5.93
C PRO A 112 11.99 23.71 6.24
N GLY A 113 11.57 22.47 6.48
CA GLY A 113 12.43 21.39 6.98
C GLY A 113 13.25 20.63 5.93
N ASN A 114 13.11 20.96 4.64
CA ASN A 114 13.66 20.21 3.49
C ASN A 114 13.28 18.71 3.46
N VAL A 115 12.30 18.29 4.27
CA VAL A 115 11.77 16.93 4.35
C VAL A 115 10.26 17.02 4.53
N ILE A 116 9.51 16.26 3.72
CA ILE A 116 8.06 16.10 3.93
C ILE A 116 7.87 15.16 5.12
N PRO A 117 7.21 15.59 6.22
CA PRO A 117 6.96 14.70 7.36
C PRO A 117 6.18 13.46 6.92
N PRO A 118 6.51 12.26 7.41
CA PRO A 118 5.88 11.01 6.97
C PRO A 118 4.35 10.97 7.08
N ASN A 119 3.76 11.71 8.04
CA ASN A 119 2.31 11.82 8.23
C ASN A 119 1.71 13.16 7.77
N ALA A 120 2.43 13.97 6.98
CA ALA A 120 1.95 15.27 6.55
C ALA A 120 0.65 15.18 5.73
N ARG A 121 0.53 14.18 4.85
CA ARG A 121 -0.70 13.96 4.06
C ARG A 121 -1.90 13.64 4.94
N LEU A 122 -1.73 12.75 5.93
CA LEU A 122 -2.78 12.39 6.88
C LEU A 122 -3.20 13.60 7.71
N LYS A 123 -2.24 14.34 8.29
CA LYS A 123 -2.53 15.56 9.03
C LYS A 123 -3.24 16.61 8.19
N ALA A 124 -2.83 16.77 6.93
CA ALA A 124 -3.49 17.70 6.02
C ALA A 124 -4.95 17.30 5.77
N TRP A 125 -5.21 16.01 5.55
CA TRP A 125 -6.56 15.44 5.43
C TRP A 125 -7.41 15.67 6.68
N GLU A 126 -6.87 15.35 7.86
CA GLU A 126 -7.55 15.54 9.15
C GLU A 126 -7.78 17.03 9.49
N SER A 127 -6.91 17.92 8.99
CA SER A 127 -7.03 19.37 9.19
C SER A 127 -7.95 20.06 8.18
N GLN A 128 -8.49 19.32 7.20
CA GLN A 128 -9.47 19.90 6.29
C GLN A 128 -10.63 20.42 7.15
N PRO A 129 -10.97 21.72 7.07
CA PRO A 129 -12.19 22.18 7.70
C PRO A 129 -13.30 21.29 7.16
N GLU A 130 -14.17 20.77 8.04
CA GLU A 130 -15.44 20.22 7.59
C GLU A 130 -16.02 21.27 6.67
N PHE A 131 -16.06 20.97 5.37
CA PHE A 131 -16.70 21.85 4.41
C PHE A 131 -18.18 21.78 4.77
N GLU A 132 -18.62 22.63 5.69
CA GLU A 132 -20.02 22.99 5.75
C GLU A 132 -20.32 23.53 4.36
N LEU A 133 -21.02 22.75 3.55
CA LEU A 133 -21.66 23.15 2.30
C LEU A 133 -22.75 24.20 2.60
N ASN A 134 -22.41 25.22 3.37
CA ASN A 134 -23.24 26.37 3.62
C ASN A 134 -23.08 27.28 2.41
N SER A 135 -24.11 27.21 1.55
CA SER A 135 -24.44 28.12 0.45
C SER A 135 -23.61 28.04 -0.83
N VAL A 136 -23.94 27.09 -1.70
CA VAL A 136 -23.92 27.32 -3.15
C VAL A 136 -25.20 26.71 -3.73
N VAL A 137 -25.91 27.54 -4.51
CA VAL A 137 -27.03 27.28 -5.46
C VAL A 137 -27.32 25.80 -5.71
N PRO A 138 -28.61 25.33 -5.77
CA PRO A 138 -28.95 23.97 -6.15
C PRO A 138 -28.67 23.76 -7.65
N GLN A 139 -27.39 23.73 -7.99
CA GLN A 139 -26.90 23.10 -9.19
C GLN A 139 -27.26 21.66 -8.98
N ALA A 140 -28.32 21.20 -9.67
CA ALA A 140 -28.83 19.84 -9.66
C ALA A 140 -27.68 18.91 -9.35
N ALA A 141 -27.64 18.39 -8.11
CA ALA A 141 -26.46 17.76 -7.54
C ALA A 141 -25.91 16.84 -8.61
N LEU A 142 -24.72 17.14 -9.13
CA LEU A 142 -24.08 16.28 -10.12
C LEU A 142 -23.91 14.95 -9.40
N MET A 143 -24.85 14.04 -9.65
CA MET A 143 -24.84 12.73 -9.04
C MET A 143 -23.66 12.01 -9.68
N TRP A 144 -22.53 12.04 -8.98
CA TRP A 144 -21.40 11.20 -9.28
C TRP A 144 -21.89 9.76 -9.21
N ARG A 145 -22.01 9.12 -10.38
CA ARG A 145 -22.37 7.72 -10.48
C ARG A 145 -21.10 6.92 -10.70
N PRO A 146 -20.75 5.98 -9.81
CA PRO A 146 -19.66 5.06 -10.09
C PRO A 146 -20.01 4.26 -11.34
N ILE A 147 -19.09 4.16 -12.29
CA ILE A 147 -19.23 3.31 -13.48
C ILE A 147 -18.63 1.91 -13.24
N GLY A 148 -18.75 1.45 -11.98
CA GLY A 148 -18.20 0.20 -11.46
C GLY A 148 -16.68 0.25 -11.22
N PRO A 149 -16.08 -0.90 -10.87
CA PRO A 149 -14.88 -1.39 -11.52
C PRO A 149 -15.30 -2.12 -12.81
N SER A 150 -15.95 -1.43 -13.75
CA SER A 150 -16.23 -2.01 -15.08
C SER A 150 -14.99 -1.91 -15.96
N PRO A 151 -14.71 -2.92 -16.82
CA PRO A 151 -13.63 -2.83 -17.77
C PRO A 151 -13.75 -1.58 -18.63
N THR A 152 -12.67 -0.81 -18.75
CA THR A 152 -12.52 0.26 -19.72
C THR A 152 -11.95 -0.33 -21.00
N VAL A 153 -12.18 0.33 -22.14
CA VAL A 153 -11.49 -0.03 -23.38
C VAL A 153 -10.39 1.01 -23.56
N SER A 154 -9.12 0.58 -23.47
CA SER A 154 -8.00 1.47 -23.73
C SER A 154 -8.06 1.95 -25.18
N THR A 155 -7.86 3.25 -25.40
CA THR A 155 -7.80 3.85 -26.74
C THR A 155 -6.43 3.68 -27.40
N TRP A 156 -5.47 3.03 -26.73
CA TRP A 156 -4.15 2.76 -27.29
C TRP A 156 -4.20 1.72 -28.41
N SER A 157 -3.35 1.90 -29.43
CA SER A 157 -3.31 1.05 -30.63
C SER A 157 -2.93 -0.41 -30.37
N TYR A 158 -2.35 -0.70 -29.22
CA TYR A 158 -2.03 -2.05 -28.74
C TYR A 158 -2.95 -2.49 -27.59
N ALA A 159 -4.18 -1.98 -27.50
CA ALA A 159 -5.14 -2.43 -26.50
C ALA A 159 -5.57 -3.89 -26.77
N TRP A 160 -5.35 -4.76 -25.79
CA TRP A 160 -5.61 -6.21 -25.88
C TRP A 160 -7.05 -6.59 -25.47
N GLY A 161 -7.98 -5.63 -25.57
CA GLY A 161 -9.39 -5.78 -25.19
C GLY A 161 -9.80 -4.89 -24.01
N PRO A 162 -10.96 -5.17 -23.38
CA PRO A 162 -11.40 -4.49 -22.16
C PRO A 162 -10.43 -4.74 -21.01
N THR A 163 -10.02 -3.70 -20.28
CA THR A 163 -9.08 -3.75 -19.17
C THR A 163 -9.71 -3.23 -17.88
N SER A 164 -9.39 -3.82 -16.74
CA SER A 164 -9.75 -3.28 -15.42
C SER A 164 -8.49 -2.84 -14.67
N GLY A 165 -8.64 -1.96 -13.69
CA GLY A 165 -7.53 -1.58 -12.81
C GLY A 165 -7.04 -2.76 -11.97
N ARG A 166 -5.76 -2.73 -11.54
CA ARG A 166 -5.17 -3.80 -10.73
C ARG A 166 -5.88 -3.96 -9.38
N VAL A 167 -6.31 -5.18 -9.09
CA VAL A 167 -6.82 -5.62 -7.79
C VAL A 167 -5.70 -6.35 -7.06
N ASN A 168 -5.38 -5.90 -5.84
CA ASN A 168 -4.34 -6.51 -5.02
C ASN A 168 -4.89 -7.59 -4.09
N SER A 169 -6.15 -7.46 -3.66
CA SER A 169 -6.73 -8.35 -2.64
C SER A 169 -8.24 -8.50 -2.82
N ILE A 170 -8.71 -9.71 -2.53
CA ILE A 170 -10.12 -10.07 -2.43
C ILE A 170 -10.32 -10.76 -1.07
N ALA A 171 -11.39 -10.39 -0.37
CA ALA A 171 -11.79 -10.99 0.89
C ALA A 171 -13.27 -11.36 0.83
N VAL A 172 -13.58 -12.63 1.12
CA VAL A 172 -14.95 -13.15 1.16
C VAL A 172 -15.36 -13.31 2.61
N SER A 173 -16.56 -12.87 2.96
CA SER A 173 -17.03 -12.98 4.35
C SER A 173 -17.23 -14.46 4.74
N PRO A 174 -16.71 -14.89 5.91
CA PRO A 174 -16.90 -16.25 6.39
C PRO A 174 -18.36 -16.54 6.81
N ALA A 175 -19.19 -15.53 7.03
CA ALA A 175 -20.62 -15.70 7.34
C ALA A 175 -21.52 -15.66 6.10
N ASN A 176 -21.06 -15.05 5.01
CA ASN A 176 -21.87 -14.84 3.80
C ASN A 176 -20.98 -14.78 2.56
N SER A 177 -20.97 -15.85 1.76
CA SER A 177 -20.16 -15.93 0.54
C SER A 177 -20.56 -14.92 -0.54
N ARG A 178 -21.74 -14.29 -0.45
CA ARG A 178 -22.14 -13.20 -1.36
C ARG A 178 -21.57 -11.85 -0.97
N LEU A 179 -21.08 -11.71 0.27
CA LEU A 179 -20.40 -10.50 0.72
C LEU A 179 -18.91 -10.61 0.37
N VAL A 180 -18.50 -9.81 -0.60
CA VAL A 180 -17.13 -9.77 -1.14
C VAL A 180 -16.60 -8.35 -1.03
N ILE A 181 -15.36 -8.20 -0.60
CA ILE A 181 -14.66 -6.92 -0.57
C ILE A 181 -13.39 -7.06 -1.42
N VAL A 182 -13.15 -6.09 -2.31
CA VAL A 182 -11.94 -6.04 -3.13
C VAL A 182 -11.16 -4.75 -2.86
N GLY A 183 -9.84 -4.88 -2.87
CA GLY A 183 -8.89 -3.81 -2.61
C GLY A 183 -8.04 -3.58 -3.86
N SER A 184 -8.09 -2.37 -4.39
CA SER A 184 -7.38 -2.02 -5.62
C SER A 184 -6.06 -1.30 -5.34
N SER A 185 -5.18 -1.26 -6.35
CA SER A 185 -3.87 -0.59 -6.21
C SER A 185 -3.95 0.90 -5.90
N THR A 186 -4.98 1.61 -6.36
CA THR A 186 -5.14 3.07 -6.20
C THR A 186 -6.59 3.56 -6.19
N GLY A 187 -7.57 2.67 -6.35
CA GLY A 187 -8.99 3.00 -6.46
C GLY A 187 -9.82 2.65 -5.22
N GLY A 188 -9.17 2.39 -4.08
CA GLY A 188 -9.83 2.16 -2.80
C GLY A 188 -10.39 0.75 -2.62
N ILE A 189 -11.31 0.66 -1.66
CA ILE A 189 -12.03 -0.53 -1.22
C ILE A 189 -13.41 -0.53 -1.88
N TRP A 190 -13.80 -1.67 -2.44
CA TRP A 190 -15.09 -1.88 -3.07
C TRP A 190 -15.81 -3.05 -2.43
N ARG A 191 -17.11 -2.91 -2.20
CA ARG A 191 -17.95 -3.89 -1.52
C ARG A 191 -19.05 -4.38 -2.44
N SER A 192 -19.25 -5.70 -2.46
CA SER A 192 -20.34 -6.40 -3.13
C SER A 192 -21.15 -7.18 -2.10
N THR A 193 -22.46 -7.26 -2.31
CA THR A 193 -23.38 -8.12 -1.54
C THR A 193 -24.08 -9.17 -2.39
N ASP A 194 -23.69 -9.28 -3.66
CA ASP A 194 -24.31 -10.15 -4.63
C ASP A 194 -23.39 -11.27 -5.14
N GLY A 195 -22.18 -11.40 -4.59
CA GLY A 195 -21.19 -12.41 -4.99
C GLY A 195 -20.16 -11.90 -6.00
N GLY A 196 -20.08 -10.58 -6.18
CA GLY A 196 -19.16 -9.93 -7.12
C GLY A 196 -19.80 -9.52 -8.44
N ASP A 197 -21.13 -9.59 -8.58
CA ASP A 197 -21.83 -9.13 -9.79
C ASP A 197 -21.82 -7.60 -9.88
N SER A 198 -21.97 -6.92 -8.74
CA SER A 198 -21.87 -5.47 -8.64
C SER A 198 -21.10 -5.00 -7.40
N PHE A 199 -20.48 -3.83 -7.51
CA PHE A 199 -19.63 -3.26 -6.47
C PHE A 199 -19.95 -1.78 -6.21
N VAL A 200 -19.89 -1.38 -4.95
CA VAL A 200 -19.95 0.03 -4.50
C VAL A 200 -18.63 0.43 -3.83
N PRO A 201 -18.10 1.64 -4.09
CA PRO A 201 -16.92 2.14 -3.38
C PRO A 201 -17.29 2.46 -1.92
N VAL A 202 -16.40 2.13 -0.99
CA VAL A 202 -16.64 2.29 0.47
C VAL A 202 -15.46 2.94 1.20
N SER A 203 -14.53 3.56 0.47
CA SER A 203 -13.35 4.20 1.08
C SER A 203 -12.98 5.55 0.43
N ASP A 204 -13.91 6.21 -0.27
CA ASP A 204 -13.64 7.47 -0.97
C ASP A 204 -13.33 8.63 0.00
N ASP A 205 -13.69 8.46 1.28
CA ASP A 205 -13.41 9.36 2.40
C ASP A 205 -12.04 9.13 3.06
N GLN A 206 -11.24 8.20 2.54
CA GLN A 206 -9.92 7.88 3.09
C GLN A 206 -8.82 8.70 2.44
N VAL A 207 -7.82 9.07 3.23
CA VAL A 207 -6.70 9.90 2.77
C VAL A 207 -5.87 9.26 1.64
N ASP A 208 -5.81 7.93 1.61
CA ASP A 208 -5.15 7.14 0.58
C ASP A 208 -6.04 5.96 0.16
N LEU A 209 -5.95 5.63 -1.13
CA LEU A 209 -6.82 4.66 -1.80
C LEU A 209 -6.04 3.43 -2.30
N ALA A 210 -4.76 3.32 -1.93
CA ALA A 210 -3.95 2.16 -2.28
C ALA A 210 -4.20 1.07 -1.23
N VAL A 211 -4.73 -0.07 -1.64
CA VAL A 211 -5.05 -1.19 -0.74
C VAL A 211 -4.12 -2.35 -1.07
N GLY A 212 -3.37 -2.82 -0.08
CA GLY A 212 -2.41 -3.92 -0.23
C GLY A 212 -2.97 -5.27 0.17
N SER A 213 -3.80 -5.33 1.23
CA SER A 213 -4.36 -6.57 1.75
C SER A 213 -5.69 -6.33 2.48
N LEU A 214 -6.62 -7.27 2.36
CA LEU A 214 -7.90 -7.29 3.08
C LEU A 214 -8.10 -8.64 3.76
N ALA A 215 -8.67 -8.65 4.96
CA ALA A 215 -9.08 -9.87 5.63
C ALA A 215 -10.32 -9.66 6.50
N PHE A 216 -11.26 -10.61 6.42
CA PHE A 216 -12.36 -10.74 7.38
C PHE A 216 -11.89 -11.49 8.62
N SER A 217 -12.34 -11.09 9.80
CA SER A 217 -12.18 -11.92 10.99
C SER A 217 -13.09 -13.14 10.91
N ARG A 218 -12.52 -14.33 11.13
CA ARG A 218 -13.29 -15.59 11.22
C ARG A 218 -14.12 -15.67 12.51
N SER A 219 -13.59 -15.16 13.62
CA SER A 219 -14.27 -15.15 14.92
C SER A 219 -15.36 -14.07 15.02
N ASN A 220 -15.25 -12.97 14.27
CA ASN A 220 -16.30 -11.97 14.15
C ASN A 220 -16.42 -11.43 12.71
N PRO A 221 -17.32 -12.00 11.88
CA PRO A 221 -17.48 -11.63 10.47
C PRO A 221 -17.94 -10.19 10.19
N LEU A 222 -18.33 -9.42 11.22
CA LEU A 222 -18.57 -7.97 11.08
C LEU A 222 -17.27 -7.17 10.95
N ILE A 223 -16.15 -7.73 11.42
CA ILE A 223 -14.87 -7.06 11.46
C ILE A 223 -14.06 -7.39 10.21
N VAL A 224 -13.59 -6.34 9.54
CA VAL A 224 -12.70 -6.43 8.38
C VAL A 224 -11.55 -5.47 8.58
N TYR A 225 -10.34 -5.89 8.21
CA TYR A 225 -9.17 -5.04 8.20
C TYR A 225 -8.66 -4.83 6.78
N ALA A 226 -8.15 -3.63 6.51
CA ALA A 226 -7.48 -3.28 5.27
C ALA A 226 -6.07 -2.77 5.59
N GLY A 227 -5.07 -3.47 5.08
CA GLY A 227 -3.70 -2.98 5.04
C GLY A 227 -3.51 -2.06 3.83
N MET A 228 -3.09 -0.83 4.08
CA MET A 228 -2.95 0.18 3.03
C MET A 228 -1.56 0.14 2.38
N GLY A 229 -1.50 0.68 1.17
CA GLY A 229 -0.32 0.79 0.32
C GLY A 229 -0.25 -0.33 -0.73
N ASP A 230 0.16 0.05 -1.94
CA ASP A 230 0.30 -0.84 -3.08
C ASP A 230 1.63 -1.62 -3.02
N THR A 231 1.55 -2.89 -3.41
CA THR A 231 2.64 -3.86 -3.26
C THR A 231 3.59 -3.95 -4.44
N LYS A 232 3.35 -3.19 -5.53
CA LYS A 232 4.05 -3.35 -6.81
C LYS A 232 4.63 -2.07 -7.40
N VAL A 233 3.84 -1.00 -7.47
CA VAL A 233 4.18 0.27 -8.13
C VAL A 233 4.41 1.41 -7.15
N GLY A 234 4.40 1.13 -5.84
CA GLY A 234 4.98 2.02 -4.83
C GLY A 234 4.07 3.14 -4.30
N TYR A 235 2.76 3.08 -4.53
CA TYR A 235 1.82 3.98 -3.85
C TYR A 235 1.75 3.60 -2.37
N LEU A 236 2.46 4.35 -1.51
CA LEU A 236 2.51 4.07 -0.08
C LEU A 236 1.19 4.44 0.60
N GLY A 237 0.77 3.63 1.56
CA GLY A 237 -0.42 3.83 2.37
C GLY A 237 -0.12 4.39 3.76
N SER A 238 -1.18 4.82 4.44
CA SER A 238 -1.09 5.44 5.78
C SER A 238 -1.25 4.50 6.97
N GLY A 239 -1.24 3.17 6.74
CA GLY A 239 -1.31 2.16 7.81
C GLY A 239 -2.47 1.19 7.63
N VAL A 240 -3.27 0.98 8.68
CA VAL A 240 -4.35 -0.03 8.72
C VAL A 240 -5.70 0.64 8.96
N LEU A 241 -6.69 0.28 8.14
CA LEU A 241 -8.10 0.57 8.35
C LEU A 241 -8.82 -0.64 8.96
N LYS A 242 -9.87 -0.37 9.73
CA LYS A 242 -10.78 -1.35 10.31
C LYS A 242 -12.22 -0.94 10.02
N SER A 243 -13.01 -1.92 9.63
CA SER A 243 -14.48 -1.84 9.63
C SER A 243 -15.02 -2.74 10.74
N THR A 244 -16.12 -2.32 11.37
CA THR A 244 -16.90 -3.11 12.33
C THR A 244 -18.33 -3.36 11.85
N ASP A 245 -18.60 -3.07 10.59
CA ASP A 245 -19.93 -3.11 9.96
C ASP A 245 -19.88 -3.80 8.58
N GLU A 246 -19.10 -4.87 8.47
CA GLU A 246 -18.96 -5.69 7.25
C GLU A 246 -18.42 -4.92 6.04
N GLY A 247 -17.51 -3.97 6.28
CA GLY A 247 -16.85 -3.15 5.27
C GLY A 247 -17.69 -2.02 4.72
N ARG A 248 -18.78 -1.60 5.39
CA ARG A 248 -19.59 -0.45 4.95
C ARG A 248 -18.90 0.87 5.27
N THR A 249 -18.28 0.98 6.44
CA THR A 249 -17.49 2.15 6.88
C THR A 249 -16.13 1.72 7.40
N TRP A 250 -15.15 2.60 7.27
CA TRP A 250 -13.75 2.31 7.59
C TRP A 250 -13.15 3.42 8.44
N ALA A 251 -12.50 3.02 9.53
CA ALA A 251 -11.75 3.90 10.40
C ALA A 251 -10.29 3.46 10.48
N ARG A 252 -9.37 4.41 10.50
CA ARG A 252 -7.95 4.13 10.70
C ARG A 252 -7.69 3.84 12.16
N VAL A 253 -7.06 2.69 12.40
CA VAL A 253 -6.76 2.23 13.76
C VAL A 253 -5.28 2.33 14.09
N SER A 254 -4.40 2.34 13.08
CA SER A 254 -2.95 2.46 13.30
C SER A 254 -2.51 3.87 13.67
N ASN A 255 -1.46 3.94 14.51
CA ASN A 255 -0.75 5.16 14.87
C ASN A 255 0.76 5.02 14.61
N SER A 256 1.59 5.91 15.17
CA SER A 256 3.05 5.91 14.99
C SER A 256 3.78 4.65 15.43
N SER A 257 3.15 3.75 16.20
CA SER A 257 3.70 2.42 16.54
C SER A 257 3.80 1.49 15.33
N LEU A 258 2.99 1.72 14.29
CA LEU A 258 3.17 1.15 12.95
C LEU A 258 3.78 2.23 12.04
N PRO A 259 5.05 2.12 11.62
CA PRO A 259 5.67 3.18 10.86
C PRO A 259 4.98 3.42 9.51
N SER A 260 4.63 4.67 9.22
CA SER A 260 4.00 5.09 7.95
C SER A 260 4.79 6.24 7.31
N PRO A 261 4.73 6.44 5.99
CA PRO A 261 3.93 5.67 5.03
C PRO A 261 4.63 4.36 4.67
N GLY A 262 3.84 3.35 4.33
CA GLY A 262 4.34 2.01 4.03
C GLY A 262 3.35 1.22 3.18
N THR A 263 3.77 0.02 2.81
CA THR A 263 2.98 -0.92 2.02
C THR A 263 2.78 -2.18 2.83
N ILE A 264 1.53 -2.53 3.09
CA ILE A 264 1.17 -3.77 3.78
C ILE A 264 0.88 -4.84 2.73
N SER A 265 1.80 -5.79 2.58
CA SER A 265 1.69 -6.82 1.53
C SER A 265 0.87 -8.04 1.93
N LYS A 266 0.63 -8.22 3.22
CA LYS A 266 -0.20 -9.27 3.78
C LYS A 266 -0.71 -8.83 5.15
N LEU A 267 -1.98 -9.13 5.43
CA LEU A 267 -2.62 -8.94 6.73
C LEU A 267 -3.30 -10.26 7.11
N GLU A 268 -3.10 -10.70 8.35
CA GLU A 268 -3.71 -11.90 8.92
C GLU A 268 -4.37 -11.58 10.25
N ILE A 269 -5.52 -12.19 10.50
CA ILE A 269 -6.29 -12.03 11.74
C ILE A 269 -6.35 -13.38 12.42
N ASP A 270 -6.05 -13.41 13.71
CA ASP A 270 -6.18 -14.62 14.51
C ASP A 270 -7.60 -15.19 14.40
N SER A 271 -7.69 -16.49 14.08
CA SER A 271 -8.95 -17.18 13.83
C SER A 271 -9.89 -17.16 15.03
N THR A 272 -9.35 -17.00 16.24
CA THR A 272 -10.08 -17.02 17.51
C THR A 272 -10.21 -15.65 18.16
N ASN A 273 -9.39 -14.67 17.76
CA ASN A 273 -9.36 -13.34 18.38
C ASN A 273 -9.29 -12.21 17.32
N PRO A 274 -10.37 -11.45 17.08
CA PRO A 274 -10.37 -10.39 16.07
C PRO A 274 -9.43 -9.22 16.41
N ASN A 275 -8.96 -9.11 17.65
CA ASN A 275 -8.05 -8.04 18.07
C ASN A 275 -6.58 -8.39 17.87
N ARG A 276 -6.26 -9.67 17.60
CA ARG A 276 -4.90 -10.08 17.28
C ARG A 276 -4.70 -10.10 15.78
N VAL A 277 -3.93 -9.14 15.28
CA VAL A 277 -3.73 -8.89 13.85
C VAL A 277 -2.24 -8.82 13.55
N LEU A 278 -1.79 -9.50 12.50
CA LEU A 278 -0.42 -9.45 12.01
C LEU A 278 -0.39 -8.80 10.64
N VAL A 279 0.64 -7.98 10.38
CA VAL A 279 0.89 -7.39 9.07
C VAL A 279 2.33 -7.62 8.66
N ALA A 280 2.53 -8.03 7.41
CA ALA A 280 3.82 -7.93 6.74
C ALA A 280 3.89 -6.55 6.07
N GLN A 281 4.71 -5.66 6.62
CA GLN A 281 4.86 -4.32 6.10
C GLN A 281 6.26 -4.09 5.54
N TYR A 282 6.28 -3.33 4.45
CA TYR A 282 7.48 -2.87 3.79
C TYR A 282 7.35 -1.41 3.36
N SER A 283 8.36 -0.58 3.61
CA SER A 283 8.39 0.83 3.21
C SER A 283 9.71 1.11 2.50
N LYS A 284 9.63 1.45 1.21
CA LYS A 284 10.77 1.77 0.35
C LYS A 284 10.77 3.26 0.03
N VAL A 285 11.94 3.88 0.07
CA VAL A 285 12.11 5.26 -0.42
C VAL A 285 13.01 5.33 -1.66
N SER A 286 13.87 4.33 -1.91
CA SER A 286 14.64 4.18 -3.16
C SER A 286 14.82 2.71 -3.52
N ILE A 287 15.17 2.40 -4.78
CA ILE A 287 15.31 1.01 -5.33
C ILE A 287 16.17 0.09 -4.44
N ASP A 288 17.07 0.66 -3.65
CA ASP A 288 18.08 0.04 -2.81
C ASP A 288 17.94 0.36 -1.31
N LYS A 289 16.92 1.13 -0.87
CA LYS A 289 16.78 1.51 0.54
C LYS A 289 15.38 1.28 1.08
N ILE A 290 15.31 0.39 2.07
CA ILE A 290 14.16 0.21 2.95
C ILE A 290 14.24 1.18 4.13
N THR A 291 13.16 1.91 4.41
CA THR A 291 13.11 2.82 5.57
C THR A 291 12.43 2.20 6.79
N SER A 292 11.43 1.35 6.56
CA SER A 292 10.78 0.59 7.64
C SER A 292 10.15 -0.68 7.11
N SER A 293 10.50 -1.83 7.68
CA SER A 293 9.96 -3.13 7.27
C SER A 293 9.97 -4.12 8.42
N GLY A 294 9.07 -5.09 8.36
CA GLY A 294 8.99 -6.19 9.31
C GLY A 294 7.60 -6.79 9.38
N VAL A 295 7.49 -7.84 10.19
CA VAL A 295 6.19 -8.34 10.67
C VAL A 295 5.84 -7.55 11.93
N PHE A 296 4.67 -6.94 11.94
CA PHE A 296 4.14 -6.25 13.11
C PHE A 296 2.89 -6.97 13.61
N VAL A 297 2.71 -6.96 14.93
CA VAL A 297 1.55 -7.55 15.59
C VAL A 297 0.83 -6.50 16.43
N SER A 298 -0.49 -6.51 16.38
CA SER A 298 -1.36 -5.81 17.30
C SER A 298 -2.16 -6.85 18.09
N ILE A 299 -2.43 -6.54 19.36
CA ILE A 299 -3.27 -7.37 20.27
C ILE A 299 -4.52 -6.63 20.75
N ASP A 300 -4.72 -5.39 20.30
CA ASP A 300 -5.80 -4.49 20.70
C ASP A 300 -6.62 -4.01 19.49
N GLY A 301 -6.62 -4.80 18.42
CA GLY A 301 -7.43 -4.56 17.24
C GLY A 301 -6.90 -3.46 16.32
N GLY A 302 -5.59 -3.25 16.33
CA GLY A 302 -4.88 -2.36 15.41
C GLY A 302 -4.53 -1.00 16.01
N VAL A 303 -4.80 -0.76 17.29
CA VAL A 303 -4.53 0.53 17.96
C VAL A 303 -3.03 0.67 18.22
N ASN A 304 -2.38 -0.35 18.78
CA ASN A 304 -0.95 -0.38 19.00
C ASN A 304 -0.30 -1.57 18.28
N TRP A 305 0.90 -1.33 17.77
CA TRP A 305 1.68 -2.31 17.00
C TRP A 305 3.07 -2.50 17.60
N ALA A 306 3.51 -3.75 17.69
CA ALA A 306 4.87 -4.12 18.04
C ALA A 306 5.53 -4.83 16.87
N ARG A 307 6.80 -4.53 16.60
CA ARG A 307 7.58 -5.27 15.58
C ARG A 307 7.93 -6.65 16.13
N ALA A 308 7.33 -7.69 15.57
CA ALA A 308 7.57 -9.09 15.95
C ALA A 308 8.81 -9.66 15.26
N LEU A 309 9.04 -9.30 14.00
CA LEU A 309 10.19 -9.74 13.20
C LEU A 309 10.70 -8.58 12.35
N ALA A 310 12.01 -8.31 12.39
CA ALA A 310 12.64 -7.33 11.50
C ALA A 310 12.87 -7.91 10.09
N GLY A 311 13.46 -7.12 9.19
CA GLY A 311 13.77 -7.55 7.83
C GLY A 311 12.66 -7.25 6.81
N ALA A 312 12.86 -7.71 5.57
CA ALA A 312 12.02 -7.40 4.42
C ALA A 312 10.78 -8.31 4.35
N ALA A 313 9.81 -8.11 5.24
CA ALA A 313 8.61 -8.95 5.30
C ALA A 313 7.77 -8.81 4.02
N ARG A 314 7.35 -9.97 3.49
CA ARG A 314 6.52 -10.08 2.29
C ARG A 314 5.22 -10.78 2.55
N ASP A 315 5.27 -11.78 3.40
CA ASP A 315 4.16 -12.64 3.69
C ASP A 315 4.18 -13.05 5.16
N VAL A 316 3.00 -13.29 5.70
CA VAL A 316 2.80 -13.79 7.05
C VAL A 316 1.53 -14.64 7.05
N VAL A 317 1.58 -15.77 7.73
CA VAL A 317 0.40 -16.64 7.93
C VAL A 317 0.37 -17.12 9.37
N ILE A 318 -0.80 -17.01 9.99
CA ILE A 318 -1.08 -17.61 11.30
C ILE A 318 -1.62 -19.01 11.02
N ASP A 319 -1.07 -20.04 11.66
CA ASP A 319 -1.59 -21.39 11.54
C ASP A 319 -3.01 -21.47 12.13
N PRO A 320 -4.05 -21.74 11.32
CA PRO A 320 -5.41 -21.81 11.84
C PRO A 320 -5.63 -22.99 12.80
N GLY A 321 -4.78 -24.02 12.74
CA GLY A 321 -4.79 -25.16 13.67
C GLY A 321 -4.10 -24.87 15.01
N ASN A 322 -3.20 -23.87 15.05
CA ASN A 322 -2.54 -23.41 16.25
C ASN A 322 -2.07 -21.95 16.10
N ALA A 323 -2.83 -20.99 16.62
CA ALA A 323 -2.57 -19.57 16.41
C ALA A 323 -1.26 -19.03 17.04
N HIS A 324 -0.61 -19.82 17.91
CA HIS A 324 0.72 -19.53 18.44
C HIS A 324 1.83 -19.79 17.40
N THR A 325 1.54 -20.62 16.40
CA THR A 325 2.43 -20.90 15.28
C THR A 325 2.19 -19.91 14.15
N ILE A 326 3.27 -19.22 13.75
CA ILE A 326 3.24 -18.19 12.70
C ILE A 326 4.40 -18.44 11.76
N TYR A 327 4.17 -18.32 10.47
CA TYR A 327 5.22 -18.34 9.47
C TYR A 327 5.32 -16.97 8.80
N ALA A 328 6.54 -16.55 8.49
CA ALA A 328 6.83 -15.29 7.82
C ALA A 328 7.84 -15.49 6.71
N GLY A 329 7.51 -14.98 5.52
CA GLY A 329 8.42 -14.92 4.38
C GLY A 329 9.12 -13.57 4.31
N LEU A 330 10.45 -13.55 4.37
CA LEU A 330 11.24 -12.35 4.14
C LEU A 330 11.83 -12.37 2.73
N SER A 331 11.60 -11.34 1.91
CA SER A 331 12.25 -11.20 0.60
C SER A 331 13.69 -10.73 0.73
N ARG A 332 14.40 -10.92 -0.37
CA ARG A 332 15.73 -10.37 -0.54
C ARG A 332 15.65 -9.07 -1.33
N ILE A 333 15.71 -7.96 -0.60
CA ILE A 333 15.70 -6.61 -1.19
C ILE A 333 17.09 -6.00 -1.17
N GLU A 334 17.86 -6.24 -0.11
CA GLU A 334 19.24 -5.78 0.06
C GLU A 334 20.16 -6.98 0.34
N LYS A 335 21.47 -6.80 0.13
CA LYS A 335 22.46 -7.87 0.34
C LYS A 335 22.60 -8.23 1.82
N ASP A 336 22.40 -7.26 2.71
CA ASP A 336 22.79 -7.31 4.12
C ASP A 336 21.61 -7.08 5.09
N SER A 337 20.42 -7.58 4.77
CA SER A 337 19.27 -7.46 5.69
C SER A 337 19.49 -8.33 6.94
N ASP A 338 19.21 -7.78 8.12
CA ASP A 338 19.18 -8.51 9.38
C ASP A 338 17.75 -8.50 9.97
N PRO A 339 17.13 -9.68 10.20
CA PRO A 339 17.61 -11.00 9.84
C PRO A 339 17.62 -11.22 8.30
N PRO A 340 18.40 -12.18 7.80
CA PRO A 340 18.52 -12.43 6.36
C PRO A 340 17.20 -12.90 5.75
N PHE A 341 17.11 -12.80 4.42
CA PHE A 341 16.11 -13.51 3.62
C PHE A 341 15.90 -14.95 4.12
N GLY A 342 14.64 -15.38 4.24
CA GLY A 342 14.32 -16.71 4.69
C GLY A 342 12.86 -16.90 5.04
N LEU A 343 12.49 -18.16 5.26
CA LEU A 343 11.21 -18.55 5.85
C LEU A 343 11.41 -18.71 7.35
N TYR A 344 10.72 -17.89 8.14
CA TYR A 344 10.80 -17.89 9.59
C TYR A 344 9.55 -18.52 10.19
N ARG A 345 9.71 -19.24 11.30
CA ARG A 345 8.64 -19.79 12.12
C ARG A 345 8.75 -19.28 13.54
N SER A 346 7.64 -18.84 14.09
CA SER A 346 7.45 -18.67 15.53
C SER A 346 6.47 -19.73 16.01
N THR A 347 6.66 -20.21 17.24
CA THR A 347 5.72 -21.11 17.95
C THR A 347 5.23 -20.51 19.26
N ASN A 348 5.48 -19.22 19.46
CA ASN A 348 5.19 -18.47 20.67
C ASN A 348 4.70 -17.05 20.35
N ASP A 349 3.66 -16.97 19.53
CA ASP A 349 2.93 -15.73 19.22
C ASP A 349 3.75 -14.65 18.50
N GLY A 350 4.86 -15.02 17.87
CA GLY A 350 5.76 -14.08 17.20
C GLY A 350 6.78 -13.44 18.14
N THR A 351 6.95 -13.95 19.37
CA THR A 351 7.95 -13.41 20.31
C THR A 351 9.37 -13.85 19.98
N THR A 352 9.55 -15.09 19.51
CA THR A 352 10.84 -15.57 18.99
C THR A 352 10.64 -16.28 17.66
N TRP A 353 11.67 -16.24 16.81
CA TRP A 353 11.62 -16.79 15.47
C TRP A 353 12.82 -17.70 15.20
N SER A 354 12.57 -18.83 14.55
CA SER A 354 13.58 -19.73 14.01
C SER A 354 13.54 -19.62 12.48
N ASN A 355 14.70 -19.46 11.85
CA ASN A 355 14.79 -19.55 10.41
C ASN A 355 14.73 -21.03 10.01
N LEU A 356 13.69 -21.43 9.28
CA LEU A 356 13.51 -22.78 8.75
C LEU A 356 14.34 -23.05 7.50
N PHE A 357 15.06 -22.04 7.03
CA PHE A 357 15.72 -22.04 5.75
C PHE A 357 17.09 -21.35 5.83
N SER A 358 18.12 -22.08 6.25
CA SER A 358 19.43 -21.50 6.53
C SER A 358 20.56 -21.88 5.57
N ALA A 359 20.31 -22.48 4.39
CA ALA A 359 21.40 -22.95 3.53
C ALA A 359 21.20 -22.77 2.01
N GLN A 360 22.22 -22.16 1.39
CA GLN A 360 22.72 -22.31 0.00
C GLN A 360 22.04 -21.62 -1.19
N TYR A 361 21.32 -20.52 -0.98
CA TYR A 361 20.82 -19.78 -2.13
C TYR A 361 21.72 -18.60 -2.45
N GLU A 362 22.34 -18.61 -3.63
CA GLU A 362 23.23 -17.55 -4.12
C GLU A 362 22.71 -16.16 -3.74
N LEU A 363 23.50 -15.45 -2.93
CA LEU A 363 23.22 -14.10 -2.45
C LEU A 363 23.47 -13.05 -3.56
N SER A 364 23.19 -13.36 -4.81
CA SER A 364 23.23 -12.41 -5.94
C SER A 364 21.84 -12.16 -6.52
N LYS A 365 20.84 -12.99 -6.17
CA LYS A 365 19.52 -13.01 -6.80
C LYS A 365 18.44 -12.30 -5.95
N ARG A 366 17.52 -11.57 -6.59
CA ARG A 366 16.27 -11.11 -5.94
C ARG A 366 15.38 -12.31 -5.74
N ARG A 367 14.81 -12.47 -4.54
CA ARG A 367 13.92 -13.58 -4.19
C ARG A 367 12.72 -13.11 -3.38
N ASP A 368 11.56 -13.65 -3.68
CA ASP A 368 10.31 -13.54 -2.93
C ASP A 368 10.02 -14.87 -2.22
N ILE A 369 9.34 -14.80 -1.07
CA ILE A 369 8.85 -15.97 -0.34
C ILE A 369 7.37 -15.76 -0.07
N ARG A 370 6.58 -16.78 -0.40
CA ARG A 370 5.17 -16.87 -0.02
C ARG A 370 4.93 -18.13 0.79
N VAL A 371 4.05 -18.05 1.77
CA VAL A 371 3.74 -19.16 2.65
C VAL A 371 2.24 -19.26 2.87
N ALA A 372 1.72 -20.49 2.80
CA ALA A 372 0.31 -20.77 2.98
C ALA A 372 0.12 -22.11 3.70
N ILE A 373 -1.03 -22.30 4.35
CA ILE A 373 -1.29 -23.45 5.21
C ILE A 373 -2.62 -24.08 4.84
N SER A 374 -2.62 -25.40 4.67
CA SER A 374 -3.84 -26.21 4.71
C SER A 374 -3.94 -26.89 6.07
N THR A 375 -5.10 -26.75 6.71
CA THR A 375 -5.44 -27.47 7.96
C THR A 375 -6.13 -28.81 7.70
N GLY A 376 -6.11 -29.29 6.45
CA GLY A 376 -6.58 -30.63 6.13
C GLY A 376 -5.74 -31.72 6.80
N THR A 377 -6.01 -32.98 6.49
CA THR A 377 -5.25 -34.12 7.03
C THR A 377 -4.49 -34.80 5.89
N PRO A 378 -3.14 -34.80 5.89
CA PRO A 378 -2.25 -34.18 6.88
C PRO A 378 -2.28 -32.64 6.83
N HIS A 379 -1.97 -32.00 7.97
CA HIS A 379 -1.71 -30.56 8.02
C HIS A 379 -0.48 -30.26 7.15
N ALA A 380 -0.58 -29.24 6.29
CA ALA A 380 0.44 -28.98 5.29
C ALA A 380 0.79 -27.49 5.23
N VAL A 381 2.10 -27.21 5.24
CA VAL A 381 2.67 -25.88 5.02
C VAL A 381 3.29 -25.85 3.64
N TYR A 382 2.81 -24.95 2.78
CA TYR A 382 3.34 -24.72 1.45
C TYR A 382 4.19 -23.46 1.46
N ALA A 383 5.36 -23.52 0.83
CA ALA A 383 6.23 -22.38 0.68
C ALA A 383 6.71 -22.25 -0.77
N TYR A 384 6.41 -21.11 -1.39
CA TYR A 384 7.00 -20.71 -2.65
C TYR A 384 8.27 -19.89 -2.38
N PHE A 385 9.29 -20.16 -3.17
CA PHE A 385 10.53 -19.40 -3.23
C PHE A 385 10.85 -19.12 -4.69
N GLY A 386 11.13 -17.87 -5.03
CA GLY A 386 11.60 -17.64 -6.39
C GLY A 386 11.95 -16.22 -6.72
N GLY A 387 12.44 -16.01 -7.94
CA GLY A 387 12.90 -14.73 -8.45
C GLY A 387 13.69 -14.90 -9.75
N LEU A 388 14.60 -13.99 -10.06
CA LEU A 388 15.34 -13.99 -11.32
C LEU A 388 16.80 -14.42 -11.13
N ILE A 389 17.21 -15.41 -11.93
CA ILE A 389 18.60 -15.87 -12.11
C ILE A 389 19.02 -15.55 -13.55
N GLY A 390 19.72 -14.44 -13.74
CA GLY A 390 20.05 -13.98 -15.10
C GLY A 390 18.78 -13.69 -15.90
N ASP A 391 18.59 -14.39 -17.02
CA ASP A 391 17.43 -14.34 -17.91
C ASP A 391 16.35 -15.39 -17.58
N ARG A 392 16.56 -16.24 -16.56
CA ARG A 392 15.64 -17.32 -16.20
C ARG A 392 14.94 -17.06 -14.87
N ALA A 393 13.66 -17.40 -14.83
CA ALA A 393 12.92 -17.50 -13.57
C ALA A 393 13.42 -18.70 -12.77
N ASP A 394 13.71 -18.48 -11.50
CA ASP A 394 13.98 -19.49 -10.49
C ASP A 394 12.75 -19.57 -9.61
N ALA A 395 12.07 -20.71 -9.63
CA ALA A 395 10.81 -20.89 -8.94
C ALA A 395 10.79 -22.28 -8.33
N HIS A 396 10.52 -22.32 -7.04
CA HIS A 396 10.39 -23.52 -6.23
C HIS A 396 9.11 -23.44 -5.44
N LEU A 397 8.40 -24.55 -5.37
CA LEU A 397 7.29 -24.72 -4.46
C LEU A 397 7.59 -25.95 -3.63
N ARG A 398 7.53 -25.82 -2.31
CA ARG A 398 7.77 -26.93 -1.39
C ARG A 398 6.61 -27.12 -0.44
N VAL A 399 6.43 -28.35 0.00
CA VAL A 399 5.44 -28.74 1.00
C VAL A 399 6.13 -29.38 2.20
N SER A 400 5.64 -29.07 3.38
CA SER A 400 6.00 -29.73 4.63
C SER A 400 4.74 -30.25 5.31
N THR A 401 4.82 -31.43 5.91
CA THR A 401 3.74 -32.05 6.71
C THR A 401 4.09 -32.21 8.19
N ASP A 402 5.26 -31.69 8.59
CA ASP A 402 5.79 -31.72 9.96
C ASP A 402 6.04 -30.31 10.52
N GLY A 403 5.29 -29.32 10.02
CA GLY A 403 5.37 -27.94 10.50
C GLY A 403 6.60 -27.17 10.02
N GLY A 404 7.28 -27.64 8.97
CA GLY A 404 8.40 -26.99 8.32
C GLY A 404 9.78 -27.52 8.72
N ASP A 405 9.85 -28.67 9.38
CA ASP A 405 11.10 -29.31 9.77
C ASP A 405 11.72 -30.08 8.57
N THR A 406 10.89 -30.72 7.75
CA THR A 406 11.29 -31.31 6.47
C THR A 406 10.41 -30.82 5.32
N TRP A 407 10.98 -30.82 4.10
CA TRP A 407 10.35 -30.25 2.91
C TRP A 407 10.52 -31.18 1.71
N ALA A 408 9.43 -31.38 0.97
CA ALA A 408 9.41 -32.02 -0.34
C ALA A 408 9.19 -30.97 -1.44
N GLU A 409 9.83 -31.15 -2.61
CA GLU A 409 9.60 -30.31 -3.78
C GLU A 409 8.28 -30.69 -4.48
N CYS A 410 7.50 -29.69 -4.86
CA CYS A 410 6.38 -29.81 -5.78
C CYS A 410 6.89 -29.62 -7.22
N SER A 411 6.21 -30.25 -8.18
CA SER A 411 6.49 -30.01 -9.60
C SER A 411 5.95 -28.65 -10.00
N LEU A 412 6.67 -27.90 -10.85
CA LEU A 412 6.14 -26.72 -11.56
C LEU A 412 6.05 -26.99 -13.08
N ALA A 413 6.08 -28.26 -13.49
CA ALA A 413 5.92 -28.62 -14.90
C ALA A 413 4.56 -28.16 -15.41
N GLY A 414 4.55 -27.44 -16.53
CA GLY A 414 3.34 -26.86 -17.12
C GLY A 414 2.84 -25.57 -16.46
N VAL A 415 3.53 -25.07 -15.43
CA VAL A 415 3.25 -23.77 -14.82
C VAL A 415 4.13 -22.70 -15.47
N ASP A 416 3.52 -21.60 -15.87
CA ASP A 416 4.24 -20.41 -16.30
C ASP A 416 4.90 -19.68 -15.13
N THR A 417 6.22 -19.77 -15.04
CA THR A 417 7.00 -19.17 -13.94
C THR A 417 7.47 -17.75 -14.21
N ALA A 418 7.25 -17.21 -15.41
CA ALA A 418 7.91 -15.97 -15.88
C ALA A 418 7.60 -14.73 -15.02
N GLN A 419 6.41 -14.66 -14.40
CA GLN A 419 6.02 -13.56 -13.52
C GLN A 419 5.87 -13.96 -12.05
N LEU A 420 6.30 -15.17 -11.68
CA LEU A 420 6.37 -15.51 -10.27
C LEU A 420 7.42 -14.61 -9.59
N GLY A 421 6.98 -13.86 -8.57
CA GLY A 421 7.70 -12.75 -7.93
C GLY A 421 7.00 -11.39 -8.11
N TYR A 422 6.27 -11.21 -9.21
CA TYR A 422 5.34 -10.08 -9.39
C TYR A 422 3.91 -10.55 -9.10
N ASN A 423 3.40 -11.51 -9.85
CA ASN A 423 2.08 -12.09 -9.65
C ASN A 423 2.25 -13.46 -8.99
N THR A 424 2.24 -13.49 -7.66
CA THR A 424 2.36 -14.75 -6.92
C THR A 424 1.33 -14.82 -5.82
N TYR A 425 0.39 -15.73 -6.02
CA TYR A 425 -0.66 -16.06 -5.07
C TYR A 425 -0.61 -17.57 -4.84
N LEU A 426 -0.59 -17.98 -3.59
CA LEU A 426 -0.53 -19.39 -3.20
C LEU A 426 -1.62 -19.61 -2.17
N GLU A 427 -2.62 -20.42 -2.53
CA GLU A 427 -3.79 -20.66 -1.68
C GLU A 427 -4.15 -22.16 -1.74
N PRO A 428 -3.73 -22.96 -0.76
CA PRO A 428 -4.19 -24.33 -0.61
C PRO A 428 -5.62 -24.35 -0.07
N ASP A 429 -6.40 -25.37 -0.43
CA ASP A 429 -7.73 -25.56 0.16
C ASP A 429 -7.57 -25.81 1.67
N PRO A 430 -8.32 -25.10 2.53
CA PRO A 430 -8.15 -25.21 3.98
C PRO A 430 -8.58 -26.57 4.55
N ARG A 431 -9.29 -27.39 3.78
CA ARG A 431 -9.87 -28.69 4.18
C ARG A 431 -9.26 -29.86 3.43
N ASP A 432 -8.76 -29.63 2.22
CA ASP A 432 -8.10 -30.63 1.39
C ASP A 432 -6.67 -30.20 1.05
N PRO A 433 -5.63 -30.78 1.68
CA PRO A 433 -4.27 -30.38 1.43
C PRO A 433 -3.80 -30.76 0.01
N LEU A 434 -4.51 -31.66 -0.69
CA LEU A 434 -4.15 -32.02 -2.06
C LEU A 434 -4.57 -30.96 -3.08
N THR A 435 -5.54 -30.11 -2.73
CA THR A 435 -6.02 -29.06 -3.62
C THR A 435 -5.25 -27.76 -3.36
N ILE A 436 -4.55 -27.28 -4.37
CA ILE A 436 -3.72 -26.06 -4.27
C ILE A 436 -3.97 -25.16 -5.47
N TYR A 437 -4.13 -23.87 -5.23
CA TYR A 437 -4.19 -22.86 -6.27
C TYR A 437 -2.89 -22.04 -6.28
N LEU A 438 -2.31 -21.90 -7.47
CA LEU A 438 -1.12 -21.09 -7.72
C LEU A 438 -1.45 -20.05 -8.80
N GLY A 439 -1.35 -18.78 -8.45
CA GLY A 439 -1.51 -17.65 -9.37
C GLY A 439 -0.15 -17.15 -9.85
N SER A 440 0.01 -17.10 -11.18
CA SER A 440 1.06 -16.41 -11.94
C SER A 440 0.37 -15.39 -12.87
N ARG A 441 0.74 -15.34 -14.16
CA ARG A 441 -0.09 -14.74 -15.23
C ARG A 441 -1.42 -15.47 -15.43
N ASP A 442 -1.44 -16.75 -15.10
CA ASP A 442 -2.61 -17.62 -15.11
C ASP A 442 -2.86 -18.21 -13.71
N VAL A 443 -4.08 -18.71 -13.48
CA VAL A 443 -4.42 -19.48 -12.27
C VAL A 443 -4.32 -20.96 -12.58
N TYR A 444 -3.52 -21.66 -11.79
CA TYR A 444 -3.29 -23.09 -11.86
C TYR A 444 -3.91 -23.77 -10.65
N ARG A 445 -4.47 -24.97 -10.85
CA ARG A 445 -4.95 -25.85 -9.78
C ARG A 445 -4.22 -27.18 -9.81
N SER A 446 -3.69 -27.59 -8.66
CA SER A 446 -3.33 -28.98 -8.39
C SER A 446 -4.44 -29.63 -7.56
N SER A 447 -4.67 -30.92 -7.76
CA SER A 447 -5.54 -31.77 -6.93
C SER A 447 -4.81 -33.01 -6.40
N ASP A 448 -3.47 -32.97 -6.44
CA ASP A 448 -2.57 -34.07 -6.07
C ASP A 448 -1.39 -33.57 -5.21
N GLY A 449 -1.57 -32.46 -4.50
CA GLY A 449 -0.57 -31.92 -3.58
C GLY A 449 0.62 -31.24 -4.27
N GLY A 450 0.45 -30.79 -5.51
CA GLY A 450 1.46 -30.09 -6.31
C GLY A 450 2.32 -31.00 -7.19
N ALA A 451 1.88 -32.24 -7.46
CA ALA A 451 2.57 -33.13 -8.40
C ALA A 451 2.24 -32.80 -9.87
N SER A 452 1.02 -32.34 -10.15
CA SER A 452 0.59 -31.87 -11.46
C SER A 452 -0.35 -30.66 -11.37
N TRP A 453 -0.47 -29.93 -12.49
CA TRP A 453 -1.22 -28.66 -12.54
C TRP A 453 -2.13 -28.59 -13.76
N ALA A 454 -3.35 -28.11 -13.54
CA ALA A 454 -4.28 -27.71 -14.58
C ALA A 454 -4.36 -26.17 -14.67
N ASN A 455 -4.09 -25.61 -15.84
CA ASN A 455 -4.31 -24.18 -16.11
C ASN A 455 -5.82 -23.91 -16.27
N LEU A 456 -6.39 -23.14 -15.34
CA LEU A 456 -7.81 -22.83 -15.29
C LEU A 456 -8.19 -21.66 -16.20
N THR A 457 -7.29 -20.67 -16.34
CA THR A 457 -7.59 -19.42 -17.04
C THR A 457 -7.14 -19.43 -18.50
N ARG A 458 -6.10 -20.21 -18.83
CA ARG A 458 -5.65 -20.49 -20.21
C ARG A 458 -5.36 -19.22 -21.03
N ASN A 459 -4.91 -18.15 -20.38
CA ASN A 459 -4.48 -16.95 -21.09
C ASN A 459 -3.16 -17.16 -21.82
N PHE A 460 -2.28 -18.00 -21.27
CA PHE A 460 -0.97 -18.27 -21.81
C PHE A 460 -0.81 -19.76 -22.10
N TYR A 461 -0.16 -20.08 -23.23
CA TYR A 461 0.21 -21.45 -23.59
C TYR A 461 1.68 -21.50 -24.00
N ASP A 462 2.35 -22.62 -23.72
CA ASP A 462 3.72 -22.86 -24.18
C ASP A 462 3.71 -23.62 -25.52
N GLY A 463 4.17 -22.97 -26.58
CA GLY A 463 4.32 -23.56 -27.92
C GLY A 463 5.69 -24.21 -28.17
N GLY A 464 6.53 -24.35 -27.14
CA GLY A 464 7.91 -24.81 -27.26
C GLY A 464 8.94 -23.69 -27.49
N SER A 465 8.47 -22.43 -27.54
CA SER A 465 9.28 -21.21 -27.61
C SER A 465 9.05 -20.28 -26.42
N GLY A 466 8.39 -20.79 -25.37
CA GLY A 466 7.96 -20.05 -24.19
C GLY A 466 6.46 -19.73 -24.21
N PHE A 467 5.98 -19.22 -23.08
CA PHE A 467 4.56 -18.90 -22.87
C PHE A 467 4.13 -17.65 -23.66
N GLN A 468 3.15 -17.83 -24.55
CA GLN A 468 2.57 -16.79 -25.40
C GLN A 468 1.12 -16.51 -25.00
N TYR A 469 0.71 -15.24 -25.08
CA TYR A 469 -0.67 -14.83 -24.78
C TYR A 469 -1.63 -15.26 -25.91
N SER A 470 -2.78 -15.83 -25.53
CA SER A 470 -3.83 -16.33 -26.42
C SER A 470 -5.22 -15.97 -25.89
N PRO A 471 -5.75 -14.79 -26.26
CA PRO A 471 -7.05 -14.35 -25.75
C PRO A 471 -8.21 -15.23 -26.22
N GLY A 472 -8.08 -15.90 -27.36
CA GLY A 472 -9.16 -16.69 -27.98
C GLY A 472 -9.58 -17.95 -27.21
N GLY A 473 -8.78 -18.41 -26.24
CA GLY A 473 -9.07 -19.56 -25.38
C GLY A 473 -9.14 -19.24 -23.89
N SER A 474 -9.15 -17.95 -23.53
CA SER A 474 -9.10 -17.49 -22.15
C SER A 474 -10.45 -17.63 -21.44
N ASN A 475 -10.40 -18.07 -20.18
CA ASN A 475 -11.53 -18.10 -19.25
C ASN A 475 -11.54 -16.91 -18.27
N ALA A 476 -10.50 -16.08 -18.26
CA ALA A 476 -10.40 -14.92 -17.38
C ALA A 476 -9.42 -13.89 -17.92
N HIS A 477 -9.71 -12.60 -17.76
CA HIS A 477 -8.77 -11.55 -18.14
C HIS A 477 -7.55 -11.53 -17.19
N ALA A 478 -6.34 -11.53 -17.76
CA ALA A 478 -5.09 -11.40 -16.99
C ALA A 478 -4.62 -9.94 -16.93
N ASP A 479 -3.80 -9.61 -15.92
CA ASP A 479 -3.19 -8.29 -15.71
C ASP A 479 -2.64 -7.69 -17.01
N GLN A 480 -3.26 -6.59 -17.46
CA GLN A 480 -2.82 -5.81 -18.62
C GLN A 480 -2.60 -4.38 -18.15
N HIS A 481 -1.33 -3.97 -18.13
CA HIS A 481 -0.98 -2.58 -17.93
C HIS A 481 -1.43 -1.77 -19.16
N ALA A 482 -2.34 -0.82 -18.93
CA ALA A 482 -2.74 0.16 -19.94
C ALA A 482 -1.73 1.30 -20.03
#